data_AF-A0A060ZV35-F1
#
_entry.id   AF-A0A060ZV35-F1
#
_cell.length_a   1.000
_cell.length_b   1.000
_cell.length_c   1.000
_cell.angle_alpha   90.00
_cell.angle_beta   90.00
_cell.angle_gamma   90.00
#
_symmetry.space_group_name_H-M   'P 1'
#
loop_
_entity.id
_entity.type
_entity.pdbx_description
1 polymer ?
#
loop_
_entity_poly.entity_id
_entity_poly.type
_entity_poly.pdbx_seq_one_letter_code
_entity_poly.pdbx_strand_id
1 'polypeptide(L)'
;MLLVSGAALVPWLYVLARTLPSTARVGHWNVAWVGLDALEVLGLLSTAALRRRGDDRHRLTAAATGALLVVDAWFDTVTAAPGGELAAAVAMALCAELPLAAVCTALALGRGRRTVHDDPRLTLGRRPTRR
;
A
#
# COMPACT_ATOMS: atom_id res chain seq x y z
N MET A 1 8.65 -23.56 1.40
CA MET A 1 7.88 -23.26 2.63
C MET A 1 6.68 -22.36 2.34
N LEU A 2 6.86 -21.17 1.75
CA LEU A 2 5.73 -20.25 1.47
C LEU A 2 4.56 -20.87 0.68
N LEU A 3 4.84 -21.63 -0.40
CA LEU A 3 3.78 -22.32 -1.17
C LEU A 3 3.02 -23.35 -0.33
N VAL A 4 3.73 -24.08 0.54
CA VAL A 4 3.13 -25.08 1.43
C VAL A 4 2.29 -24.39 2.51
N SER A 5 2.81 -23.33 3.12
CA SER A 5 2.08 -22.53 4.10
C SER A 5 0.82 -21.90 3.49
N GLY A 6 0.92 -21.37 2.26
CA GLY A 6 -0.23 -20.84 1.53
C GLY A 6 -1.28 -21.90 1.22
N ALA A 7 -0.85 -23.07 0.72
CA ALA A 7 -1.75 -24.19 0.48
C ALA A 7 -2.42 -24.69 1.76
N ALA A 8 -1.71 -24.71 2.89
CA ALA A 8 -2.24 -25.09 4.19
C ALA A 8 -3.32 -24.13 4.72
N LEU A 9 -3.32 -22.86 4.29
CA LEU A 9 -4.37 -21.90 4.67
C LEU A 9 -5.69 -22.14 3.92
N VAL A 10 -5.67 -22.77 2.73
CA VAL A 10 -6.89 -22.98 1.92
C VAL A 10 -7.94 -23.83 2.65
N PRO A 11 -7.60 -25.00 3.23
CA PRO A 11 -8.56 -25.76 4.03
C PRO A 11 -9.09 -24.98 5.24
N TRP A 12 -8.23 -24.18 5.88
CA TRP A 12 -8.63 -23.37 7.03
C TRP A 12 -9.65 -22.28 6.65
N LEU A 13 -9.44 -21.59 5.52
CA LEU A 13 -10.41 -20.62 4.99
C LEU A 13 -11.78 -21.27 4.73
N TYR A 14 -11.81 -22.49 4.22
CA TYR A 14 -13.04 -23.25 4.01
C TYR A 14 -13.77 -23.53 5.34
N VAL A 15 -13.02 -23.95 6.37
CA VAL A 15 -13.57 -24.16 7.71
C VAL A 15 -14.16 -22.87 8.26
N LEU A 16 -13.43 -21.75 8.17
CA LEU A 16 -13.91 -20.45 8.64
C LEU A 16 -15.22 -20.05 7.94
N ALA A 17 -15.28 -20.15 6.60
CA ALA A 17 -16.46 -19.79 5.82
C ALA A 17 -17.72 -20.61 6.18
N ARG A 18 -17.56 -21.82 6.73
CA ARG A 18 -18.66 -22.72 7.09
C ARG A 18 -19.06 -22.66 8.55
N THR A 19 -18.14 -22.25 9.43
CA THR A 19 -18.32 -22.34 10.88
C THR A 19 -18.52 -21.00 11.55
N LEU A 20 -18.08 -19.89 10.94
CA LEU A 20 -18.31 -18.56 11.50
C LEU A 20 -19.79 -18.17 11.40
N PRO A 21 -20.37 -17.63 12.49
CA PRO A 21 -21.70 -17.05 12.43
C PRO A 21 -21.70 -15.81 11.52
N SER A 22 -22.83 -15.58 10.84
CA SER A 22 -23.01 -14.43 9.94
C SER A 22 -23.01 -13.08 10.67
N THR A 23 -23.25 -13.08 11.98
CA THR A 23 -23.18 -11.90 12.83
C THR A 23 -22.36 -12.20 14.07
N ALA A 24 -21.48 -11.25 14.42
CA ALA A 24 -20.66 -11.32 15.62
C ALA A 24 -20.64 -9.96 16.30
N ARG A 25 -20.73 -9.95 17.64
CA ARG A 25 -20.54 -8.72 18.42
C ARG A 25 -19.07 -8.61 18.81
N VAL A 26 -18.37 -7.65 18.22
CA VAL A 26 -16.94 -7.43 18.47
C VAL A 26 -16.78 -6.43 19.62
N GLY A 27 -16.16 -6.87 20.72
CA GLY A 27 -15.71 -5.95 21.77
C GLY A 27 -14.51 -5.16 21.23
N HIS A 28 -14.58 -3.82 21.27
CA HIS A 28 -13.58 -2.89 20.70
C HIS A 28 -13.65 -2.63 19.19
N TRP A 29 -14.86 -2.67 18.61
CA TRP A 29 -15.08 -2.31 17.20
C TRP A 29 -14.41 -0.99 16.81
N ASN A 30 -14.63 0.09 17.58
CA ASN A 30 -14.01 1.39 17.33
C ASN A 30 -12.47 1.36 17.33
N VAL A 31 -11.85 0.56 18.21
CA VAL A 31 -10.38 0.46 18.28
C VAL A 31 -9.82 -0.26 17.06
N ALA A 32 -10.55 -1.24 16.51
CA ALA A 32 -10.12 -1.94 15.31
C ALA A 32 -10.02 -0.99 14.10
N TRP A 33 -11.03 -0.14 13.91
CA TRP A 33 -11.05 0.89 12.86
C TRP A 33 -9.93 1.89 13.05
N VAL A 34 -9.90 2.57 14.20
CA VAL A 34 -8.86 3.57 14.50
C VAL A 34 -7.45 2.98 14.42
N GLY A 35 -7.29 1.70 14.79
CA GLY A 35 -6.03 0.98 14.68
C GLY A 35 -5.58 0.78 13.24
N LEU A 36 -6.50 0.39 12.34
CA LEU A 36 -6.22 0.24 10.91
C LEU A 36 -5.83 1.60 10.30
N ASP A 37 -6.67 2.62 10.46
CA ASP A 37 -6.41 3.99 10.01
C ASP A 37 -5.05 4.53 10.51
N ALA A 38 -4.76 4.32 11.79
CA ALA A 38 -3.51 4.78 12.39
C ALA A 38 -2.28 4.11 11.74
N LEU A 39 -2.37 2.82 11.40
CA LEU A 39 -1.29 2.11 10.71
C LEU A 39 -1.08 2.67 9.29
N GLU A 40 -2.14 3.04 8.59
CA GLU A 40 -2.04 3.67 7.28
C GLU A 40 -1.37 5.05 7.36
N VAL A 41 -1.84 5.89 8.28
CA VAL A 41 -1.25 7.22 8.52
C VAL A 41 0.24 7.07 8.85
N LEU A 42 0.60 6.16 9.75
CA LEU A 42 1.99 5.89 10.10
C LEU A 42 2.80 5.41 8.89
N GLY A 43 2.22 4.54 8.05
CA GLY A 43 2.84 4.04 6.83
C GLY A 43 3.11 5.13 5.80
N LEU A 44 2.12 5.99 5.55
CA LEU A 44 2.22 7.14 4.64
C LEU A 44 3.24 8.16 5.14
N LEU A 45 3.19 8.52 6.42
CA LEU A 45 4.13 9.46 7.04
C LEU A 45 5.55 8.90 7.02
N SER A 46 5.74 7.62 7.35
CA SER A 46 7.04 6.96 7.30
C SER A 46 7.59 6.92 5.88
N THR A 47 6.75 6.57 4.91
CA THR A 47 7.12 6.56 3.48
C THR A 47 7.52 7.94 3.00
N ALA A 48 6.75 8.97 3.33
CA ALA A 48 7.06 10.35 2.97
C ALA A 48 8.35 10.84 3.63
N ALA A 49 8.55 10.56 4.92
CA ALA A 49 9.73 10.96 5.67
C ALA A 49 11.00 10.29 5.14
N LEU A 50 10.98 8.97 4.91
CA LEU A 50 12.10 8.22 4.36
C LEU A 50 12.42 8.66 2.93
N ARG A 51 11.39 8.88 2.10
CA ARG A 51 11.60 9.36 0.73
C ARG A 51 12.21 10.76 0.68
N ARG A 52 11.79 11.67 1.57
CA ARG A 52 12.39 13.01 1.70
C ARG A 52 13.85 12.96 2.16
N ARG A 53 14.22 11.95 2.94
CA ARG A 53 15.61 11.70 3.36
C ARG A 53 16.46 10.99 2.30
N GLY A 54 15.87 10.57 1.18
CA GLY A 54 16.55 9.78 0.16
C GLY A 54 16.87 8.34 0.59
N ASP A 55 16.22 7.84 1.65
CA ASP A 55 16.46 6.49 2.17
C ASP A 55 15.66 5.45 1.35
N ASP A 56 16.34 4.45 0.79
CA ASP A 56 15.74 3.36 0.01
C ASP A 56 14.70 2.53 0.79
N ARG A 57 14.72 2.57 2.14
CA ARG A 57 13.72 1.91 3.00
C ARG A 57 12.30 2.42 2.78
N HIS A 58 12.12 3.60 2.17
CA HIS A 58 10.79 4.08 1.78
C HIS A 58 10.04 3.08 0.89
N ARG A 59 10.74 2.24 0.13
CA ARG A 59 10.11 1.20 -0.69
C ARG A 59 9.40 0.15 0.14
N LEU A 60 9.98 -0.24 1.28
CA LEU A 60 9.39 -1.22 2.18
C LEU A 60 8.15 -0.65 2.87
N THR A 61 8.25 0.58 3.39
CA THR A 61 7.11 1.24 4.03
C THR A 61 6.00 1.51 3.01
N ALA A 62 6.36 1.88 1.76
CA ALA A 62 5.38 2.06 0.70
C ALA A 62 4.68 0.75 0.33
N ALA A 63 5.41 -0.36 0.21
CA ALA A 63 4.80 -1.67 -0.07
C ALA A 63 3.84 -2.09 1.05
N ALA A 64 4.24 -1.93 2.31
CA ALA A 64 3.39 -2.25 3.46
C ALA A 64 2.13 -1.35 3.50
N THR A 65 2.30 -0.03 3.29
CA THR A 65 1.19 0.93 3.26
C THR A 65 0.22 0.64 2.13
N GLY A 66 0.73 0.30 0.94
CA GLY A 66 -0.11 -0.08 -0.19
C GLY A 66 -0.93 -1.34 0.07
N ALA A 67 -0.36 -2.32 0.76
CA ALA A 67 -1.10 -3.51 1.18
C ALA A 67 -2.17 -3.19 2.22
N LEU A 68 -1.88 -2.29 3.18
CA LEU A 68 -2.87 -1.84 4.18
C LEU A 68 -4.06 -1.16 3.52
N LEU A 69 -3.85 -0.23 2.59
CA LEU A 69 -4.91 0.47 1.86
C LEU A 69 -5.83 -0.46 1.05
N VAL A 70 -5.29 -1.56 0.53
CA VAL A 70 -6.13 -2.59 -0.15
C VAL A 70 -6.94 -3.38 0.87
N VAL A 71 -6.38 -3.67 2.04
CA VAL A 71 -7.08 -4.35 3.12
C VAL A 71 -8.18 -3.45 3.70
N ASP A 72 -7.92 -2.15 3.83
CA ASP A 72 -8.87 -1.13 4.28
C ASP A 72 -10.08 -1.03 3.33
N ALA A 73 -9.84 -0.86 2.03
CA ALA A 73 -10.89 -0.87 1.01
C ALA A 73 -11.77 -2.13 1.03
N TRP A 74 -11.13 -3.28 1.21
CA TRP A 74 -11.86 -4.53 1.38
C TRP A 74 -12.68 -4.52 2.69
N PHE A 75 -12.09 -4.07 3.79
CA PHE A 75 -12.72 -4.07 5.10
C PHE A 75 -13.94 -3.13 5.16
N ASP A 76 -13.80 -1.92 4.62
CA ASP A 76 -14.88 -0.93 4.56
C ASP A 76 -16.06 -1.45 3.75
N THR A 77 -15.79 -2.05 2.59
CA THR A 77 -16.86 -2.55 1.72
C THR A 77 -17.60 -3.76 2.31
N VAL A 78 -16.92 -4.66 3.03
CA VAL A 78 -17.58 -5.84 3.64
C VAL A 78 -18.24 -5.56 4.99
N THR A 79 -17.93 -4.42 5.62
CA THR A 79 -18.50 -4.04 6.93
C THR A 79 -19.58 -2.96 6.81
N ALA A 80 -19.68 -2.27 5.67
CA ALA A 80 -20.69 -1.26 5.41
C ALA A 80 -22.12 -1.82 5.41
N ALA A 81 -23.06 -1.05 5.96
CA ALA A 81 -24.48 -1.38 5.83
C ALA A 81 -24.95 -1.20 4.37
N PRO A 82 -25.95 -1.99 3.92
CA PRO A 82 -26.52 -1.84 2.58
C PRO A 82 -27.06 -0.43 2.33
N GLY A 83 -26.95 0.05 1.08
CA GLY A 83 -27.49 1.34 0.65
C GLY A 83 -26.42 2.43 0.61
N GLY A 84 -26.66 3.54 1.30
CA GLY A 84 -25.80 4.74 1.24
C GLY A 84 -24.40 4.53 1.79
N GLU A 85 -24.25 3.79 2.89
CA GLU A 85 -22.94 3.48 3.48
C GLU A 85 -22.09 2.63 2.54
N LEU A 86 -22.65 1.56 1.96
CA LEU A 86 -21.95 0.77 0.96
C LEU A 86 -21.55 1.59 -0.28
N ALA A 87 -22.42 2.48 -0.76
CA ALA A 87 -22.09 3.36 -1.89
C ALA A 87 -20.94 4.31 -1.53
N ALA A 88 -20.92 4.85 -0.31
CA ALA A 88 -19.84 5.69 0.20
C ALA A 88 -18.53 4.89 0.34
N ALA A 89 -18.56 3.69 0.92
CA ALA A 89 -17.40 2.81 1.05
C ALA A 89 -16.81 2.45 -0.32
N VAL A 90 -17.65 2.07 -1.29
CA VAL A 90 -17.19 1.80 -2.67
C VAL A 90 -16.59 3.05 -3.33
N ALA A 91 -17.21 4.22 -3.12
CA ALA A 91 -16.68 5.46 -3.66
C ALA A 91 -15.31 5.81 -3.05
N MET A 92 -15.15 5.66 -1.73
CA MET A 92 -13.88 5.86 -1.02
C MET A 92 -12.80 4.89 -1.49
N ALA A 93 -13.13 3.59 -1.57
CA ALA A 93 -12.23 2.57 -2.09
C ALA A 93 -11.70 2.89 -3.49
N LEU A 94 -12.59 3.27 -4.42
CA LEU A 94 -12.22 3.54 -5.80
C LEU A 94 -11.51 4.89 -6.00
N CYS A 95 -11.87 5.91 -5.23
CA CYS A 95 -11.39 7.28 -5.43
C CYS A 95 -10.23 7.68 -4.53
N ALA A 96 -10.03 7.01 -3.39
CA ALA A 96 -9.02 7.35 -2.40
C ALA A 96 -8.05 6.18 -2.13
N GLU A 97 -8.55 5.09 -1.55
CA GLU A 97 -7.67 4.01 -1.04
C GLU A 97 -6.92 3.29 -2.16
N LEU A 98 -7.62 2.77 -3.18
CA LEU A 98 -6.96 2.05 -4.28
C LEU A 98 -6.02 2.93 -5.11
N PRO A 99 -6.37 4.19 -5.44
CA PRO A 99 -5.42 5.11 -6.06
C PRO A 99 -4.18 5.35 -5.20
N LEU A 100 -4.34 5.52 -3.88
CA LEU A 100 -3.22 5.72 -2.98
C LEU A 100 -2.37 4.45 -2.82
N ALA A 101 -2.99 3.28 -2.82
CA ALA A 101 -2.32 1.98 -2.84
C ALA A 101 -1.50 1.80 -4.13
N ALA A 102 -2.03 2.24 -5.27
CA ALA A 102 -1.31 2.22 -6.55
C ALA A 102 -0.10 3.15 -6.53
N VAL A 103 -0.23 4.36 -5.95
CA VAL A 103 0.91 5.28 -5.74
C VAL A 103 1.95 4.63 -4.84
N CYS A 104 1.55 4.07 -3.70
CA CYS A 104 2.46 3.39 -2.78
C CYS A 104 3.19 2.21 -3.46
N THR A 105 2.47 1.42 -4.25
CA THR A 105 3.05 0.34 -5.05
C THR A 105 4.05 0.86 -6.09
N ALA A 106 3.71 1.95 -6.79
CA ALA A 106 4.63 2.57 -7.74
C ALA A 106 5.90 3.09 -7.05
N LEU A 107 5.79 3.63 -5.83
CA LEU A 107 6.95 4.04 -5.03
C LEU A 107 7.79 2.85 -4.57
N ALA A 108 7.14 1.76 -4.16
CA ALA A 108 7.81 0.53 -3.77
C ALA A 108 8.59 -0.11 -4.94
N LEU A 109 8.01 -0.09 -6.14
CA LEU A 109 8.60 -0.66 -7.35
C LEU A 109 9.53 0.30 -8.09
N GLY A 110 9.50 1.59 -7.74
CA GLY A 110 10.28 2.66 -8.34
C GLY A 110 11.79 2.46 -8.19
N ARG A 111 12.37 1.74 -9.16
CA ARG A 111 13.78 1.87 -9.53
C ARG A 111 13.99 3.33 -9.92
N GLY A 112 14.89 4.03 -9.24
CA GLY A 112 15.16 5.44 -9.52
C GLY A 112 15.34 5.63 -11.02
N ARG A 113 14.56 6.55 -11.62
CA ARG A 113 14.95 7.15 -12.89
C ARG A 113 16.31 7.78 -12.61
N ARG A 114 17.40 7.04 -12.88
CA ARG A 114 18.71 7.63 -13.08
C ARG A 114 18.49 8.58 -14.25
N THR A 115 18.29 9.84 -13.95
CA THR A 115 18.46 10.89 -14.93
C THR A 115 19.84 10.68 -15.52
N VAL A 116 19.91 10.47 -16.83
CA VAL A 116 21.13 10.38 -17.65
C VAL A 116 21.93 11.71 -17.61
N HIS A 117 21.68 12.56 -16.60
CA HIS A 117 22.20 13.91 -16.48
C HIS A 117 23.54 14.01 -15.73
N ASP A 118 24.00 12.93 -15.08
CA ASP A 118 25.33 12.85 -14.45
C ASP A 118 26.29 12.01 -15.28
N ASP A 119 26.45 12.31 -16.57
CA ASP A 119 27.67 11.92 -17.28
C ASP A 119 28.59 13.15 -17.44
N PRO A 120 29.53 13.40 -16.51
CA PRO A 120 30.51 14.47 -16.64
C PRO A 120 31.49 14.26 -17.80
N ARG A 121 31.40 13.14 -18.54
CA ARG A 121 32.26 12.87 -19.70
C ARG A 121 31.82 13.57 -20.98
N LEU A 122 30.59 14.08 -21.05
CA LEU A 122 30.11 14.84 -22.22
C LEU A 122 30.49 16.33 -22.19
N THR A 123 30.92 16.87 -21.04
CA THR A 123 31.35 18.27 -20.89
C THR A 123 32.84 18.50 -21.13
N LEU A 124 33.69 17.47 -21.12
CA LEU A 124 35.15 17.62 -21.30
C LEU A 124 35.69 17.36 -22.72
N GLY A 125 34.82 17.06 -23.70
CA GLY A 125 35.25 16.54 -25.00
C GLY A 125 35.46 17.53 -26.15
N ARG A 126 35.18 18.83 -25.98
CA ARG A 126 35.26 19.78 -27.12
C ARG A 126 36.05 21.04 -26.78
N ARG A 127 37.38 20.91 -26.69
CA ARG A 127 38.27 22.05 -26.96
C ARG A 127 38.47 22.18 -28.48
N PRO A 128 38.16 23.32 -29.10
CA PRO A 128 38.51 23.58 -30.49
C PRO A 128 40.00 23.90 -30.56
N THR A 129 40.79 23.06 -31.21
CA THR A 129 42.15 23.41 -31.63
C THR A 129 42.05 24.46 -32.72
N ARG A 130 42.36 25.70 -32.34
CA ARG A 130 42.56 26.84 -33.22
C ARG A 130 44.01 26.81 -33.73
N ARG A 131 44.19 27.08 -35.03
CA ARG A 131 45.41 27.29 -35.83
C ARG A 131 45.88 26.09 -36.63
#